data_AF-G9MGV4-F1
#
_entry.id   AF-G9MGV4-F1
#
_cell.length_a   1.000
_cell.length_b   1.000
_cell.length_c   1.000
_cell.angle_alpha   90.00
_cell.angle_beta   90.00
_cell.angle_gamma   90.00
#
_symmetry.space_group_name_H-M   'P 1'
#
loop_
_entity.id
_entity.type
_entity.pdbx_description
1 polymer ?
#
loop_
_entity_poly.entity_id
_entity_poly.type
_entity_poly.pdbx_seq_one_letter_code
_entity_poly.pdbx_strand_id
1 'polypeptide(L)'
;MATAFRRSIEQLDSFTKLLTTRCVDTQENNTCEKPAAHTQIVVAVVVTTGLLLFGSALFVLVWLHLRRRQIDKLEDASDPFELAAYGIEQTAAQKQRRRDRLRMIFGRR
;
A
#
# COMPACT_ATOMS: atom_id res chain seq x y z
N MET A 1 8.90 -7.36 -2.43
CA MET A 1 7.55 -7.27 -1.80
C MET A 1 7.08 -8.57 -1.17
N ALA A 2 7.37 -9.76 -1.73
CA ALA A 2 6.94 -11.06 -1.17
C ALA A 2 7.51 -11.40 0.23
N THR A 3 8.72 -10.92 0.55
CA THR A 3 9.39 -11.21 1.83
C THR A 3 8.79 -10.44 3.02
N ALA A 4 8.24 -9.25 2.79
CA ALA A 4 7.56 -8.47 3.82
C ALA A 4 6.22 -9.13 4.22
N PHE A 5 5.46 -9.59 3.22
CA PHE A 5 4.20 -10.33 3.43
C PHE A 5 4.41 -11.61 4.24
N ARG A 6 5.48 -12.37 3.96
CA ARG A 6 5.79 -13.60 4.70
C ARG A 6 6.09 -13.35 6.18
N ARG A 7 6.83 -12.28 6.50
CA ARG A 7 7.10 -11.87 7.89
C ARG A 7 5.84 -11.43 8.62
N SER A 8 4.93 -10.75 7.94
CA SER A 8 3.63 -10.35 8.53
C SER A 8 2.76 -11.57 8.87
N ILE A 9 2.80 -12.63 8.05
CA ILE A 9 2.07 -13.88 8.31
C ILE A 9 2.67 -14.62 9.51
N GLU A 10 4.00 -14.68 9.62
CA GLU A 10 4.68 -15.29 10.77
C GLU A 10 4.43 -14.52 12.08
N GLN A 11 4.35 -13.18 12.02
CA GLN A 11 3.92 -12.38 13.16
C GLN A 11 2.48 -12.71 13.56
N LEU A 12 1.55 -12.80 12.59
CA LEU A 12 0.15 -13.13 12.86
C LEU A 12 0.02 -14.49 13.57
N ASP A 13 0.78 -15.51 13.15
CA ASP A 13 0.77 -16.85 13.79
C ASP A 13 1.25 -16.79 15.26
N SER A 14 2.31 -16.03 15.53
CA SER A 14 2.81 -15.82 16.90
C SER A 14 1.84 -15.03 17.78
N PHE A 15 1.15 -14.03 17.21
CA PHE A 15 0.10 -13.30 17.90
C PHE A 15 -1.11 -14.19 18.18
N THR A 16 -1.55 -15.01 17.23
CA THR A 16 -2.63 -15.97 17.48
C THR A 16 -2.27 -16.99 18.56
N LYS A 17 -1.01 -17.43 18.64
CA LYS A 17 -0.52 -18.31 19.72
C LYS A 17 -0.43 -17.62 21.08
N LEU A 18 -0.24 -16.31 21.12
CA LEU A 18 -0.32 -15.51 22.35
C LEU A 18 -1.77 -15.19 22.76
N LEU A 19 -2.65 -15.02 21.77
CA LEU A 19 -4.09 -14.77 21.93
C LEU A 19 -4.88 -16.05 22.25
N THR A 20 -4.32 -17.24 22.02
CA THR A 20 -4.77 -18.48 22.66
C THR A 20 -4.40 -18.42 24.14
N THR A 21 -5.19 -17.64 24.87
CA THR A 21 -5.19 -17.47 26.30
C THR A 21 -5.09 -18.82 26.99
N ARG A 22 -4.15 -18.95 27.94
CA ARG A 22 -4.25 -19.99 28.96
C ARG A 22 -5.54 -19.73 29.71
N CYS A 23 -6.53 -20.59 29.50
CA CYS A 23 -7.84 -20.46 30.10
C CYS A 23 -7.68 -20.36 31.62
N VAL A 24 -8.17 -19.26 32.20
CA VAL A 24 -8.17 -19.04 33.65
C VAL A 24 -9.58 -19.36 34.14
N ASP A 25 -9.66 -20.37 35.00
CA ASP A 25 -10.87 -20.81 35.69
C ASP A 25 -10.88 -20.13 37.06
N THR A 26 -11.56 -19.00 37.15
CA THR A 26 -11.83 -18.32 38.42
C THR A 26 -13.33 -18.23 38.61
N GLN A 27 -13.78 -18.44 39.85
CA GLN A 27 -15.20 -18.53 40.25
C GLN A 27 -16.07 -17.33 39.79
N GLU A 28 -15.44 -16.21 39.45
CA GLU A 28 -16.08 -14.97 39.01
C GLU A 28 -16.08 -14.77 37.48
N ASN A 29 -15.19 -15.43 36.72
CA ASN A 29 -15.07 -15.20 35.28
C ASN A 29 -14.43 -16.40 34.53
N ASN A 30 -15.27 -17.37 34.13
CA ASN A 30 -14.83 -18.57 33.41
C ASN A 30 -14.56 -18.27 31.93
N THR A 31 -13.29 -18.06 31.58
CA THR A 31 -12.86 -17.87 30.17
C THR A 31 -12.68 -19.19 29.40
N CYS A 32 -12.81 -20.34 30.08
CA CYS A 32 -12.77 -21.69 29.53
C CYS A 32 -14.06 -22.07 28.79
N GLU A 33 -15.17 -21.42 29.11
CA GLU A 33 -16.47 -21.75 28.54
C GLU A 33 -16.62 -21.12 27.16
N LYS A 34 -17.09 -21.92 26.20
CA LYS A 34 -17.28 -21.48 24.82
C LYS A 34 -18.24 -20.28 24.82
N PRO A 35 -17.86 -19.14 24.20
CA PRO A 35 -18.68 -17.94 24.22
C PRO A 35 -20.08 -18.23 23.67
N ALA A 36 -21.11 -17.76 24.39
CA ALA A 36 -22.51 -17.92 24.00
C ALA A 36 -22.75 -17.39 22.58
N ALA A 37 -23.59 -18.06 21.79
CA ALA A 37 -23.77 -17.80 20.36
C ALA A 37 -24.04 -16.31 20.03
N HIS A 38 -24.74 -15.58 20.91
CA HIS A 38 -24.98 -14.15 20.75
C HIS A 38 -23.71 -13.30 20.77
N THR A 39 -22.72 -13.63 21.59
CA THR A 39 -21.45 -12.87 21.66
C THR A 39 -20.62 -13.04 20.39
N GLN A 40 -20.67 -14.22 19.75
CA GLN A 40 -19.98 -14.46 18.48
C GLN A 40 -20.55 -13.61 17.35
N ILE A 41 -21.88 -13.45 17.31
CA ILE A 41 -22.56 -12.62 16.31
C ILE A 41 -22.18 -11.15 16.50
N VAL A 42 -22.20 -10.65 17.74
CA VAL A 42 -21.84 -9.25 18.03
C VAL A 42 -20.39 -8.98 17.65
N VAL A 43 -19.45 -9.85 18.03
CA VAL A 43 -18.03 -9.71 17.67
C VAL A 43 -17.84 -9.71 16.15
N ALA A 44 -18.50 -10.62 15.43
CA ALA A 44 -18.42 -10.67 13.98
C ALA A 44 -18.95 -9.37 13.31
N VAL A 45 -20.07 -8.84 13.79
CA VAL A 45 -20.65 -7.59 13.26
C VAL A 45 -19.72 -6.41 13.50
N VAL A 46 -19.13 -6.28 14.69
CA VAL A 46 -18.19 -5.19 15.02
C VAL A 46 -16.92 -5.26 14.17
N VAL A 47 -16.35 -6.47 14.01
CA VAL A 47 -15.13 -6.66 13.21
C VAL A 47 -15.40 -6.35 11.74
N THR A 48 -16.51 -6.85 11.19
CA THR A 48 -16.86 -6.61 9.77
C THR A 48 -17.15 -5.14 9.48
N THR A 49 -17.90 -4.46 10.34
CA THR A 49 -18.15 -3.02 10.19
C THR A 49 -16.88 -2.19 10.33
N GLY A 50 -16.01 -2.51 11.30
CA GLY A 50 -14.70 -1.85 11.44
C GLY A 50 -13.83 -2.00 10.20
N LEU A 51 -13.75 -3.23 9.65
CA LEU A 51 -13.01 -3.50 8.41
C LEU A 51 -13.58 -2.78 7.20
N LEU A 52 -14.91 -2.67 7.09
CA LEU A 52 -15.54 -1.96 5.98
C LEU A 52 -15.27 -0.45 6.03
N LEU A 53 -15.38 0.16 7.21
CA LEU A 53 -15.10 1.59 7.38
C LEU A 53 -13.62 1.91 7.15
N PHE A 54 -12.73 1.13 7.75
CA PHE A 54 -11.30 1.34 7.60
C PHE A 54 -10.83 1.02 6.17
N GLY A 55 -11.33 -0.08 5.60
CA GLY A 55 -11.03 -0.51 4.24
C GLY A 55 -11.51 0.49 3.20
N SER A 56 -12.73 1.03 3.34
CA SER A 56 -13.25 2.06 2.43
C SER A 56 -12.46 3.37 2.50
N ALA A 57 -12.08 3.82 3.70
CA ALA A 57 -11.25 5.01 3.87
C ALA A 57 -9.87 4.84 3.20
N LEU A 58 -9.20 3.71 3.44
CA LEU A 58 -7.93 3.39 2.78
C LEU A 58 -8.07 3.28 1.26
N PHE A 59 -9.16 2.67 0.78
CA PHE A 59 -9.42 2.54 -0.65
C PHE A 59 -9.55 3.90 -1.33
N VAL A 60 -10.32 4.83 -0.73
CA VAL A 60 -10.47 6.20 -1.24
C VAL A 60 -9.14 6.95 -1.23
N LEU A 61 -8.36 6.82 -0.16
CA LEU A 61 -7.02 7.43 -0.06
C LEU A 61 -6.08 6.93 -1.17
N VAL A 62 -6.02 5.61 -1.38
CA VAL A 62 -5.19 5.01 -2.44
C VAL A 62 -5.69 5.44 -3.81
N TRP A 63 -7.01 5.47 -4.02
CA TRP A 63 -7.60 5.93 -5.27
C TRP A 63 -7.22 7.38 -5.58
N LEU A 64 -7.38 8.29 -4.61
CA LEU A 64 -7.00 9.69 -4.75
C LEU A 64 -5.50 9.86 -5.00
N HIS A 65 -4.66 9.08 -4.30
CA HIS A 65 -3.22 9.09 -4.49
C HIS A 65 -2.84 8.65 -5.90
N LEU A 66 -3.43 7.55 -6.40
CA LEU A 66 -3.18 7.08 -7.76
C LEU A 66 -3.70 8.07 -8.80
N ARG A 67 -4.86 8.69 -8.57
CA ARG A 67 -5.42 9.71 -9.45
C ARG A 67 -4.50 10.92 -9.57
N ARG A 68 -4.01 11.46 -8.43
CA ARG A 68 -3.02 12.55 -8.44
C ARG A 68 -1.77 12.17 -9.20
N ARG A 69 -1.21 10.99 -8.89
CA ARG A 69 -0.02 10.48 -9.57
C ARG A 69 -0.21 10.26 -11.08
N GLN A 70 -1.43 10.02 -11.55
CA GLN A 70 -1.70 9.98 -12.98
C GLN A 70 -1.67 11.40 -13.57
N ILE A 71 -2.28 12.38 -12.92
CA ILE A 71 -2.25 13.78 -13.38
C ILE A 71 -0.80 14.30 -13.41
N ASP A 72 -0.03 14.08 -12.35
CA ASP A 72 1.39 14.50 -12.28
C ASP A 72 2.21 13.89 -13.43
N LYS A 73 1.90 12.66 -13.87
CA LYS A 73 2.56 12.01 -15.00
C LYS A 73 2.16 12.61 -16.35
N LEU A 74 0.96 13.17 -16.48
CA LEU A 74 0.57 13.89 -17.70
C LEU A 74 1.27 15.23 -17.80
N GLU A 75 1.48 15.92 -16.66
CA GLU A 75 2.24 17.19 -16.60
C GLU A 75 3.74 16.96 -16.88
N ASP A 76 4.35 15.94 -16.30
CA ASP A 76 5.74 15.54 -16.61
C ASP A 76 5.93 15.17 -18.09
N ALA A 77 4.86 14.69 -18.77
CA ALA A 77 4.91 14.36 -20.18
C ALA A 77 4.70 15.58 -21.09
N SER A 78 4.03 16.65 -20.63
CA SER A 78 3.80 17.85 -21.43
C SER A 78 5.01 18.77 -21.49
N ASP A 79 5.83 18.82 -20.44
CA ASP A 79 6.94 19.78 -20.33
C ASP A 79 8.33 19.15 -20.14
N PRO A 80 8.86 18.43 -21.16
CA PRO A 80 10.21 17.84 -21.11
C PRO A 80 11.36 18.85 -21.13
N PHE A 81 11.07 20.16 -21.09
CA PHE A 81 12.06 21.24 -21.18
C PHE A 81 12.20 22.07 -19.89
N GLU A 82 11.25 22.04 -18.95
CA GLU A 82 11.33 22.85 -17.72
C GLU A 82 12.42 22.35 -16.74
N LEU A 83 12.62 21.03 -16.62
CA LEU A 83 13.69 20.48 -15.75
C LEU A 83 15.10 20.83 -16.24
N ALA A 84 15.27 21.05 -17.55
CA ALA A 84 16.54 21.46 -18.13
C ALA A 84 16.88 22.92 -17.81
N ALA A 85 15.88 23.79 -17.63
CA ALA A 85 16.07 25.18 -17.24
C ALA A 85 16.51 25.32 -15.77
N TYR A 86 16.11 24.38 -14.91
CA TYR A 86 16.55 24.31 -13.51
C TYR A 86 17.89 23.58 -13.30
N GLY A 87 18.54 23.06 -14.37
CA GLY A 87 19.81 22.35 -14.27
C GLY A 87 19.72 20.96 -13.62
N ILE A 88 18.50 20.45 -13.39
CA ILE A 88 18.24 19.14 -12.79
C ILE A 88 17.85 18.19 -13.93
N GLU A 89 18.76 17.95 -14.86
CA GLU A 89 18.51 17.00 -15.94
C GLU A 89 18.59 15.56 -15.39
N GLN A 90 17.50 14.79 -15.51
CA GLN A 90 17.56 13.35 -15.31
C GLN A 90 18.46 12.75 -16.40
N THR A 91 19.47 11.96 -16.01
CA THR A 91 20.51 11.39 -16.90
C THR A 91 19.94 10.63 -18.11
N ALA A 92 18.74 10.07 -17.98
CA ALA A 92 18.01 9.41 -19.07
C ALA A 92 17.58 10.38 -20.18
N ALA A 93 17.07 11.57 -19.84
CA ALA A 93 16.64 12.59 -20.79
C ALA A 93 17.83 13.19 -21.56
N GLN A 94 18.97 13.37 -20.88
CA GLN A 94 20.20 13.87 -21.48
C GLN A 94 20.80 12.88 -22.51
N LYS A 95 20.72 11.56 -22.21
CA LYS A 95 21.17 10.50 -23.11
C LYS A 95 20.30 10.41 -24.37
N GLN A 96 18.99 10.62 -24.23
CA GLN A 96 18.05 10.65 -25.36
C GLN A 96 18.35 11.84 -26.28
N ARG A 97 18.53 13.06 -25.74
CA ARG A 97 18.93 14.25 -26.53
C ARG A 97 20.24 14.06 -27.29
N ARG A 98 21.27 13.45 -26.67
CA ARG A 98 22.52 13.15 -27.38
C ARG A 98 22.29 12.19 -28.55
N ARG A 99 21.45 11.17 -28.37
CA ARG A 99 21.12 10.19 -29.40
C ARG A 99 20.37 10.82 -30.56
N ASP A 100 19.41 11.70 -30.30
CA ASP A 100 18.64 12.39 -31.32
C ASP A 100 19.48 13.43 -32.08
N ARG A 101 20.38 14.14 -31.38
CA ARG A 101 21.36 15.04 -32.02
C ARG A 101 22.31 14.29 -32.94
N LEU A 102 22.81 13.14 -32.52
CA LEU A 102 23.63 12.26 -33.36
C LEU A 102 22.86 11.77 -34.59
N ARG A 103 21.58 11.39 -34.44
CA ARG A 103 20.72 11.02 -35.58
C ARG A 103 20.52 12.15 -36.57
N MET A 104 20.33 13.39 -36.11
CA MET A 104 20.18 14.53 -37.03
C MET A 104 21.48 14.84 -37.81
N ILE A 105 22.64 14.59 -37.19
CA ILE A 105 23.93 14.78 -37.86
C ILE A 105 24.19 13.65 -38.87
N PHE A 106 23.88 12.40 -38.51
CA PHE A 106 24.14 11.24 -39.36
C PHE A 106 23.04 10.95 -40.39
N GLY A 107 21.80 11.40 -40.17
CA GLY A 107 20.67 11.20 -41.08
C GLY A 107 20.55 12.24 -42.20
N ARG A 108 21.46 13.22 -42.26
CA ARG A 108 21.46 14.30 -43.26
C ARG A 108 22.46 14.04 -44.41
N ARG A 109 22.77 12.77 -44.70
CA ARG A 109 23.65 12.37 -45.81
C ARG A 109 22.90 11.52 -46.82
#